data_AF-A0AA88HQB2-F1
#
_entry.id   AF-A0AA88HQB2-F1
#
_cell.length_a   1.000
_cell.length_b   1.000
_cell.length_c   1.000
_cell.angle_alpha   90.00
_cell.angle_beta   90.00
_cell.angle_gamma   90.00
#
_symmetry.space_group_name_H-M   'P 1'
#
loop_
_entity.id
_entity.type
_entity.pdbx_description
1 polymer ?
#
loop_
_entity_poly.entity_id
_entity_poly.type
_entity_poly.pdbx_seq_one_letter_code
_entity_poly.pdbx_strand_id
1 'polypeptide(L)'
;MIGIVTLTIFLHSFLSVELLRIQGTWDTGQQFFHFITKFGFQKTLLQNQLETQGYVFGNISSDGHGSKTYTFALLDRGYFLGYYGNSSLIDRNKACQTMFYKIDSIAYDSTCNDEGKEDFLRKVPCPVSEVCVDEDQPNNVIPGSQLTFAVQDLIQPRFV
;
A
#
# COMPACT_ATOMS: atom_id res chain seq x y z
N MET A 1 63.96 2.41 -12.95
CA MET A 1 62.70 1.94 -12.31
C MET A 1 61.54 2.46 -13.13
N ILE A 2 60.83 1.59 -13.83
CA ILE A 2 59.64 1.97 -14.60
C ILE A 2 58.45 1.83 -13.64
N GLY A 3 57.87 2.95 -13.22
CA GLY A 3 56.69 2.98 -12.34
C GLY A 3 55.44 2.70 -13.17
N ILE A 4 54.77 1.58 -12.89
CA ILE A 4 53.47 1.27 -13.48
C ILE A 4 52.42 2.09 -12.73
N VAL A 5 51.69 2.95 -13.45
CA VAL A 5 50.53 3.68 -12.92
C VAL A 5 49.29 2.86 -13.27
N THR A 6 48.67 2.24 -12.27
CA THR A 6 47.36 1.58 -12.41
C THR A 6 46.23 2.60 -12.27
N LEU A 7 45.45 2.76 -13.34
CA LEU A 7 44.24 3.59 -13.36
C LEU A 7 43.02 2.69 -13.03
N THR A 8 42.43 2.88 -11.85
CA THR A 8 41.22 2.15 -11.43
C THR A 8 39.98 2.95 -11.81
N ILE A 9 39.21 2.49 -12.79
CA ILE A 9 37.95 3.12 -13.19
C ILE A 9 36.79 2.45 -12.44
N PHE A 10 36.18 3.15 -11.49
CA PHE A 10 34.96 2.69 -10.82
C PHE A 10 33.73 3.04 -11.67
N LEU A 11 33.22 2.07 -12.42
CA LEU A 11 31.93 2.19 -13.11
C LEU A 11 30.79 2.18 -12.07
N HIS A 12 30.31 3.35 -11.66
CA HIS A 12 29.09 3.45 -10.86
C HIS A 12 27.89 3.30 -11.80
N SER A 13 27.27 2.11 -11.78
CA SER A 13 25.97 1.90 -12.40
C SER A 13 24.92 2.65 -11.59
N PHE A 14 24.40 3.75 -12.13
CA PHE A 14 23.23 4.42 -11.56
C PHE A 14 22.00 3.52 -11.80
N LEU A 15 21.57 2.81 -10.75
CA LEU A 15 20.26 2.17 -10.75
C LEU A 15 19.20 3.28 -10.70
N SER A 16 18.49 3.47 -11.80
CA SER A 16 17.32 4.37 -11.83
C SER A 16 16.14 3.65 -11.17
N VAL A 17 15.67 4.17 -10.05
CA VAL A 17 14.44 3.70 -9.40
C VAL A 17 13.32 4.66 -9.78
N GLU A 18 12.29 4.16 -10.47
CA GLU A 18 11.08 4.92 -10.73
C GLU A 18 10.15 4.83 -9.51
N LEU A 19 9.82 5.98 -8.92
CA LEU A 19 8.95 6.10 -7.76
C LEU A 19 7.71 6.92 -8.14
N LEU A 20 6.54 6.42 -7.76
CA LEU A 20 5.30 7.19 -7.85
C LEU A 20 5.06 7.93 -6.54
N ARG A 21 5.07 9.27 -6.58
CA ARG A 21 4.72 10.12 -5.43
C ARG A 21 3.39 10.82 -5.68
N ILE A 22 2.46 10.68 -4.74
CA ILE A 22 1.15 11.33 -4.79
C ILE A 22 1.03 12.27 -3.60
N GLN A 23 0.59 13.49 -3.85
CA GLN A 23 0.33 14.50 -2.83
C GLN A 23 -0.96 15.23 -3.17
N GLY A 24 -1.73 15.58 -2.15
CA GLY A 24 -2.96 16.33 -2.32
C GLY A 24 -3.79 16.36 -1.04
N THR A 25 -4.95 16.96 -1.15
CA THR A 25 -6.01 16.96 -0.14
C THR A 25 -7.25 16.32 -0.74
N TRP A 26 -8.06 15.66 0.08
CA TRP A 26 -9.34 15.13 -0.36
C TRP A 26 -10.46 15.76 0.47
N ASP A 27 -11.63 15.95 -0.15
CA ASP A 27 -12.89 16.27 0.55
C ASP A 27 -13.85 15.06 0.50
N THR A 28 -14.14 14.48 1.66
CA THR A 28 -15.05 13.33 1.83
C THR A 28 -16.53 13.68 1.68
N GLY A 29 -16.88 14.96 1.64
CA GLY A 29 -18.26 15.40 1.47
C GLY A 29 -18.80 15.17 0.06
N GLN A 30 -17.94 15.06 -0.96
CA GLN A 30 -18.36 15.12 -2.36
C GLN A 30 -18.46 13.77 -3.07
N GLN A 31 -17.69 12.77 -2.62
CA GLN A 31 -17.60 11.48 -3.30
C GLN A 31 -17.67 10.34 -2.29
N PHE A 32 -18.31 9.24 -2.70
CA PHE A 32 -18.51 8.05 -1.87
C PHE A 32 -17.20 7.30 -1.60
N PHE A 33 -16.32 7.21 -2.60
CA PHE A 33 -14.94 6.75 -2.47
C PHE A 33 -14.08 7.50 -3.49
N HIS A 34 -12.76 7.45 -3.33
CA HIS A 34 -11.81 8.07 -4.24
C HIS A 34 -10.80 7.05 -4.76
N PHE A 35 -10.61 7.00 -6.08
CA PHE A 35 -9.58 6.16 -6.69
C PHE A 35 -8.31 7.00 -6.87
N ILE A 36 -7.25 6.62 -6.16
CA ILE A 36 -6.01 7.40 -6.11
C ILE A 36 -5.09 7.08 -7.29
N THR A 37 -4.76 5.79 -7.48
CA THR A 37 -3.85 5.37 -8.56
C THR A 37 -3.89 3.87 -8.81
N LYS A 38 -3.30 3.46 -9.94
CA LYS A 38 -2.89 2.09 -10.25
C LYS A 38 -1.42 2.10 -10.62
N PHE A 39 -0.68 1.13 -10.10
CA PHE A 39 0.73 0.94 -10.43
C PHE A 39 1.04 -0.54 -10.66
N GLY A 40 2.21 -0.82 -11.23
CA GLY A 40 2.82 -2.15 -11.26
C GLY A 40 4.14 -2.09 -10.50
N PHE A 41 4.62 -3.25 -10.07
CA PHE A 41 5.90 -3.37 -9.37
C PHE A 41 6.64 -4.60 -9.86
N GLN A 42 7.95 -4.63 -9.61
CA GLN A 42 8.80 -5.73 -10.02
C GLN A 42 8.54 -6.97 -9.17
N LYS A 43 8.78 -8.13 -9.78
CA LYS A 43 8.61 -9.40 -9.11
C LYS A 43 9.55 -9.54 -7.91
N THR A 44 9.02 -10.05 -6.80
CA THR A 44 9.78 -10.35 -5.58
C THR A 44 10.52 -11.69 -5.71
N LEU A 45 11.81 -11.69 -5.36
CA LEU A 45 12.64 -12.90 -5.37
C LEU A 45 12.35 -13.72 -4.11
N LEU A 46 11.88 -14.97 -4.29
CA LEU A 46 11.52 -15.85 -3.17
C LEU A 46 12.67 -16.07 -2.17
N GLN A 47 13.91 -16.12 -2.67
CA GLN A 47 15.12 -16.32 -1.87
C GLN A 47 15.55 -15.05 -1.10
N ASN A 48 15.01 -13.89 -1.47
CA ASN A 48 15.41 -12.60 -0.94
C ASN A 48 14.23 -11.61 -0.87
N GLN A 49 13.15 -12.03 -0.20
CA GLN A 49 11.89 -11.28 -0.22
C GLN A 49 12.03 -9.90 0.41
N LEU A 50 12.66 -9.82 1.59
CA LEU A 50 12.81 -8.56 2.32
C LEU A 50 13.58 -7.48 1.54
N GLU A 51 14.56 -7.87 0.72
CA GLU A 51 15.35 -6.93 -0.08
C GLU A 51 14.73 -6.63 -1.45
N THR A 52 13.74 -7.42 -1.90
CA THR A 52 13.17 -7.31 -3.25
C THR A 52 11.66 -7.04 -3.29
N GLN A 53 11.01 -7.02 -2.13
CA GLN A 53 9.64 -6.55 -2.00
C GLN A 53 9.58 -5.03 -2.16
N GLY A 54 8.45 -4.56 -2.68
CA GLY A 54 8.15 -3.14 -2.75
C GLY A 54 7.45 -2.64 -1.49
N TYR A 55 7.29 -1.33 -1.41
CA TYR A 55 6.54 -0.69 -0.32
C TYR A 55 5.63 0.41 -0.86
N VAL A 56 4.45 0.52 -0.27
CA VAL A 56 3.58 1.70 -0.38
C VAL A 56 3.47 2.31 1.00
N PHE A 57 3.96 3.53 1.16
CA PHE A 57 4.04 4.18 2.47
C PHE A 57 3.76 5.67 2.35
N GLY A 58 3.39 6.28 3.47
CA GLY A 58 3.20 7.72 3.51
C GLY A 58 2.40 8.19 4.71
N ASN A 59 1.90 9.42 4.58
CA ASN A 59 1.21 10.15 5.64
C ASN A 59 -0.18 10.52 5.13
N ILE A 60 -1.21 10.12 5.88
CA ILE A 60 -2.60 10.48 5.62
C ILE A 60 -3.16 10.99 6.94
N SER A 61 -3.12 12.31 7.13
CA SER A 61 -3.54 13.01 8.35
C SER A 61 -4.72 13.94 8.06
N SER A 62 -5.36 14.44 9.11
CA SER A 62 -6.39 15.48 9.01
C SER A 62 -6.06 16.64 9.95
N ASP A 63 -6.35 17.85 9.50
CA ASP A 63 -6.09 19.10 10.22
C ASP A 63 -7.07 19.36 11.37
N GLY A 64 -8.12 18.54 11.53
CA GLY A 64 -9.24 18.77 12.43
C GLY A 64 -9.37 17.79 13.61
N HIS A 65 -9.89 18.28 14.73
CA HIS A 65 -10.37 17.42 15.83
C HIS A 65 -11.71 16.78 15.45
N GLY A 66 -11.80 15.45 15.46
CA GLY A 66 -13.05 14.71 15.19
C GLY A 66 -13.26 14.24 13.76
N SER A 67 -12.18 13.98 13.00
CA SER A 67 -12.31 13.40 11.66
C SER A 67 -12.95 12.00 11.74
N LYS A 68 -13.93 11.74 10.87
CA LYS A 68 -14.46 10.39 10.67
C LYS A 68 -13.34 9.49 10.18
N THR A 69 -13.36 8.23 10.62
CA THR A 69 -12.45 7.21 10.10
C THR A 69 -12.94 6.72 8.74
N TYR A 70 -12.01 6.59 7.81
CA TYR A 70 -12.18 6.06 6.47
C TYR A 70 -11.22 4.92 6.25
N THR A 71 -11.53 4.08 5.27
CA THR A 71 -10.69 2.95 4.90
C THR A 71 -9.84 3.30 3.69
N PHE A 72 -8.53 3.36 3.89
CA PHE A 72 -7.57 3.35 2.80
C PHE A 72 -7.30 1.89 2.42
N ALA A 73 -7.57 1.53 1.15
CA ALA A 73 -7.46 0.17 0.67
C ALA A 73 -6.41 0.07 -0.43
N LEU A 74 -5.43 -0.82 -0.25
CA LEU A 74 -4.49 -1.23 -1.27
C LEU A 74 -4.85 -2.65 -1.73
N LEU A 75 -5.27 -2.79 -2.99
CA LEU A 75 -5.89 -4.02 -3.48
C LEU A 75 -5.21 -4.55 -4.74
N ASP A 76 -5.05 -5.87 -4.81
CA ASP A 76 -4.75 -6.54 -6.07
C ASP A 76 -5.91 -6.41 -7.05
N ARG A 77 -5.59 -6.53 -8.35
CA ARG A 77 -6.59 -6.50 -9.44
C ARG A 77 -7.76 -7.45 -9.19
N GLY A 78 -7.50 -8.63 -8.62
CA GLY A 78 -8.52 -9.66 -8.36
C GLY A 78 -9.57 -9.25 -7.33
N TYR A 79 -9.23 -8.35 -6.40
CA TYR A 79 -10.14 -7.82 -5.38
C TYR A 79 -10.74 -6.47 -5.79
N PHE A 80 -10.02 -5.67 -6.59
CA PHE A 80 -10.48 -4.36 -7.04
C PHE A 80 -11.71 -4.38 -7.96
N LEU A 81 -11.83 -5.35 -8.88
CA LEU A 81 -12.90 -5.31 -9.90
C LEU A 81 -14.32 -5.36 -9.29
N GLY A 82 -14.53 -6.22 -8.28
CA GLY A 82 -15.80 -6.30 -7.56
C GLY A 82 -16.05 -5.05 -6.72
N TYR A 83 -14.99 -4.55 -6.07
CA TYR A 83 -15.03 -3.32 -5.30
C TYR A 83 -15.50 -2.13 -6.13
N TYR A 84 -14.91 -1.91 -7.31
CA TYR A 84 -15.24 -0.77 -8.16
C TYR A 84 -16.67 -0.84 -8.71
N GLY A 85 -17.09 -2.00 -9.23
CA GLY A 85 -18.43 -2.14 -9.83
C GLY A 85 -19.58 -1.90 -8.85
N ASN A 86 -19.42 -2.33 -7.60
CA ASN A 86 -20.44 -2.24 -6.57
C ASN A 86 -20.62 -0.82 -5.99
N SER A 87 -19.68 0.09 -6.26
CA SER A 87 -19.75 1.48 -5.79
C SER A 87 -20.88 2.29 -6.42
N SER A 88 -21.44 1.82 -7.53
CA SER A 88 -22.52 2.50 -8.26
C SER A 88 -23.93 2.19 -7.72
N LEU A 89 -24.03 1.38 -6.66
CA LEU A 89 -25.32 1.07 -6.03
C LEU A 89 -25.92 2.31 -5.34
N ILE A 90 -27.23 2.54 -5.56
CA ILE A 90 -27.95 3.70 -5.00
C ILE A 90 -28.00 3.64 -3.47
N ASP A 91 -28.27 2.45 -2.93
CA ASP A 91 -28.23 2.21 -1.49
C ASP A 91 -26.76 2.14 -1.02
N ARG A 92 -26.32 3.19 -0.34
CA ARG A 92 -24.94 3.32 0.14
C ARG A 92 -24.53 2.26 1.15
N ASN A 93 -25.45 1.79 2.00
CA ASN A 93 -25.13 0.75 2.97
C ASN A 93 -24.90 -0.58 2.25
N LYS A 94 -25.77 -0.90 1.29
CA LYS A 94 -25.59 -2.07 0.44
C LYS A 94 -24.36 -1.94 -0.46
N ALA A 95 -24.06 -0.73 -0.95
CA ALA A 95 -22.84 -0.45 -1.69
C ALA A 95 -21.60 -0.80 -0.86
N CYS A 96 -21.48 -0.24 0.36
CA CYS A 96 -20.37 -0.54 1.27
C CYS A 96 -20.23 -2.05 1.49
N GLN A 97 -21.31 -2.74 1.86
CA GLN A 97 -21.29 -4.18 2.12
C GLN A 97 -20.82 -4.98 0.89
N THR A 98 -21.33 -4.64 -0.30
CA THR A 98 -21.01 -5.41 -1.51
C THR A 98 -19.61 -5.08 -2.05
N MET A 99 -19.12 -3.85 -1.82
CA MET A 99 -17.74 -3.46 -2.14
C MET A 99 -16.73 -4.25 -1.31
N PHE A 100 -16.98 -4.37 -0.01
CA PHE A 100 -16.07 -5.01 0.94
C PHE A 100 -16.27 -6.52 1.07
N TYR A 101 -17.41 -7.08 0.67
CA TYR A 101 -17.76 -8.50 0.81
C TYR A 101 -16.61 -9.49 0.49
N LYS A 102 -15.89 -9.27 -0.62
CA LYS A 102 -14.78 -10.16 -0.99
C LYS A 102 -13.51 -9.86 -0.18
N ILE A 103 -13.25 -8.59 0.10
CA ILE A 103 -12.07 -8.12 0.84
C ILE A 103 -12.17 -8.60 2.30
N ASP A 104 -13.35 -8.51 2.91
CA ASP A 104 -13.60 -8.93 4.29
C ASP A 104 -13.33 -10.42 4.53
N SER A 105 -13.35 -11.25 3.48
CA SER A 105 -13.04 -12.68 3.60
C SER A 105 -11.54 -13.00 3.67
N ILE A 106 -10.67 -12.02 3.43
CA ILE A 106 -9.23 -12.25 3.28
C ILE A 106 -8.37 -11.19 3.99
N ALA A 107 -8.84 -9.94 4.06
CA ALA A 107 -8.11 -8.86 4.69
C ALA A 107 -8.13 -9.03 6.20
N TYR A 108 -6.97 -8.86 6.81
CA TYR A 108 -6.84 -8.81 8.26
C TYR A 108 -7.41 -7.51 8.83
N ASP A 109 -8.18 -7.63 9.91
CA ASP A 109 -8.54 -6.54 10.81
C ASP A 109 -8.64 -7.13 12.22
N SER A 110 -7.91 -6.55 13.18
CA SER A 110 -7.82 -7.07 14.55
C SER A 110 -9.16 -7.16 15.30
N THR A 111 -10.19 -6.47 14.84
CA THR A 111 -11.54 -6.47 15.45
C THR A 111 -12.53 -7.32 14.65
N CYS A 112 -12.45 -7.26 13.32
CA CYS A 112 -13.46 -7.82 12.42
C CYS A 112 -13.05 -9.16 11.79
N ASN A 113 -11.75 -9.40 11.59
CA ASN A 113 -11.22 -10.59 10.93
C ASN A 113 -9.73 -10.82 11.29
N ASP A 114 -9.47 -11.37 12.47
CA ASP A 114 -8.11 -11.64 12.98
C ASP A 114 -7.43 -12.85 12.31
N GLU A 115 -8.21 -13.69 11.61
CA GLU A 115 -7.71 -14.78 10.77
C GLU A 115 -7.43 -14.35 9.31
N GLY A 116 -7.63 -13.08 8.99
CA GLY A 116 -7.29 -12.52 7.67
C GLY A 116 -5.81 -12.72 7.34
N LYS A 117 -5.53 -13.03 6.08
CA LYS A 117 -4.18 -13.39 5.61
C LYS A 117 -3.46 -12.27 4.89
N GLU A 118 -4.22 -11.27 4.43
CA GLU A 118 -3.71 -10.20 3.59
C GLU A 118 -3.84 -8.85 4.28
N ASP A 119 -2.80 -8.03 4.12
CA ASP A 119 -2.72 -6.71 4.71
C ASP A 119 -3.14 -5.64 3.69
N PHE A 120 -4.45 -5.39 3.59
CA PHE A 120 -5.02 -4.52 2.54
C PHE A 120 -5.56 -3.18 3.05
N LEU A 121 -5.82 -3.05 4.35
CA LEU A 121 -6.65 -1.97 4.88
C LEU A 121 -5.90 -1.14 5.91
N ARG A 122 -6.10 0.18 5.89
CA ARG A 122 -5.70 1.09 6.97
C ARG A 122 -6.84 2.05 7.32
N LYS A 123 -6.99 2.35 8.60
CA LYS A 123 -7.90 3.34 9.15
C LYS A 123 -7.22 4.71 9.11
N VAL A 124 -7.76 5.59 8.28
CA VAL A 124 -7.25 6.95 8.05
C VAL A 124 -8.33 7.99 8.33
N PRO A 125 -8.00 9.24 8.69
CA PRO A 125 -6.66 9.77 8.89
C PRO A 125 -5.99 9.21 10.15
N CYS A 126 -4.67 9.14 10.11
CA CYS A 126 -3.82 8.74 11.23
C CYS A 126 -3.50 9.98 12.10
N PRO A 127 -3.24 9.79 13.41
CA PRO A 127 -2.93 10.91 14.29
C PRO A 127 -1.66 11.63 13.84
N VAL A 128 -1.65 12.96 13.88
CA VAL A 128 -0.55 13.77 13.34
C VAL A 128 0.77 13.40 14.02
N SER A 129 1.79 13.11 13.21
CA SER A 129 3.13 12.68 13.67
C SER A 129 3.16 11.33 14.40
N GLU A 130 2.10 10.55 14.34
CA GLU A 130 2.00 9.20 14.89
C GLU A 130 1.65 8.19 13.80
N VAL A 131 1.99 6.93 14.07
CA VAL A 131 1.60 5.78 13.25
C VAL A 131 0.08 5.56 13.34
N CYS A 132 -0.52 4.99 12.30
CA CYS A 132 -1.95 4.67 12.29
C CYS A 132 -2.33 3.73 13.43
N VAL A 133 -3.57 3.89 13.94
CA VAL A 133 -4.04 3.18 15.14
C VAL A 133 -4.19 1.67 14.96
N ASP A 134 -4.34 1.23 13.72
CA ASP A 134 -4.48 -0.16 13.30
C ASP A 134 -3.20 -0.72 12.68
N GLU A 135 -2.06 -0.11 12.98
CA GLU A 135 -0.75 -0.68 12.66
C GLU A 135 -0.25 -1.54 13.82
N ASP A 136 -0.39 -2.85 13.68
CA ASP A 136 -0.03 -3.82 14.73
C ASP A 136 1.48 -4.02 14.86
N GLN A 137 2.26 -3.69 13.83
CA GLN A 137 3.72 -3.80 13.84
C GLN A 137 4.40 -2.47 13.50
N PRO A 138 4.40 -1.48 14.42
CA PRO A 138 4.99 -0.16 14.17
C PRO A 138 6.46 -0.18 13.72
N ASN A 139 7.20 -1.23 14.08
CA ASN A 139 8.59 -1.42 13.68
C ASN A 139 8.77 -1.67 12.17
N ASN A 140 7.72 -2.08 11.46
CA ASN A 140 7.73 -2.32 10.02
C ASN A 140 7.39 -1.05 9.21
N VAL A 141 6.99 0.02 9.88
CA VAL A 141 6.67 1.29 9.23
C VAL A 141 7.95 1.98 8.77
N ILE A 142 7.97 2.40 7.50
CA ILE A 142 9.09 3.16 6.95
C ILE A 142 9.30 4.45 7.75
N PRO A 143 10.53 4.72 8.24
CA PRO A 143 10.80 5.91 9.05
C PRO A 143 10.29 7.21 8.40
N GLY A 144 9.59 8.03 9.17
CA GLY A 144 8.97 9.27 8.72
C GLY A 144 7.59 9.11 8.05
N SER A 145 7.04 7.89 8.04
CA SER A 145 5.71 7.57 7.52
C SER A 145 4.74 7.20 8.65
N GLN A 146 3.43 7.33 8.42
CA GLN A 146 2.37 6.92 9.37
C GLN A 146 1.86 5.50 9.09
N LEU A 147 1.97 5.04 7.85
CA LEU A 147 1.57 3.71 7.40
C LEU A 147 2.57 3.14 6.41
N THR A 148 2.59 1.82 6.29
CA THR A 148 3.37 1.10 5.27
C THR A 148 2.66 -0.20 4.92
N PHE A 149 2.50 -0.45 3.62
CA PHE A 149 2.17 -1.76 3.07
C PHE A 149 3.42 -2.35 2.42
N ALA A 150 3.75 -3.59 2.75
CA ALA A 150 4.69 -4.38 1.97
C ALA A 150 3.94 -4.96 0.75
N VAL A 151 4.47 -4.78 -0.44
CA VAL A 151 3.89 -5.35 -1.67
C VAL A 151 4.84 -6.37 -2.28
N GLN A 152 4.32 -7.53 -2.65
CA GLN A 152 5.10 -8.63 -3.18
C GLN A 152 4.39 -9.36 -4.30
N ASP A 153 5.16 -9.82 -5.28
CA ASP A 153 4.70 -10.75 -6.30
C ASP A 153 5.61 -11.97 -6.26
N LEU A 154 5.12 -13.01 -5.59
CA LEU A 154 5.85 -14.26 -5.40
C LEU A 154 5.57 -15.27 -6.53
N ILE A 155 4.71 -14.95 -7.50
CA ILE A 155 4.29 -15.90 -8.52
C ILE A 155 5.48 -16.28 -9.40
N GLN A 156 5.88 -17.56 -9.35
CA GLN A 156 6.89 -18.10 -10.25
C GLN A 156 6.32 -18.26 -11.67
N PRO A 157 7.10 -17.94 -12.73
CA PRO A 157 6.69 -18.28 -14.08
C PRO A 157 6.48 -19.79 -14.11
N ARG A 158 5.33 -20.23 -14.61
CA ARG A 158 5.07 -21.65 -14.86
C ARG A 158 5.49 -21.92 -16.30
N PHE A 159 6.36 -22.90 -16.50
CA PHE A 159 6.60 -23.45 -17.83
C PHE A 159 5.35 -24.23 -18.23
N VAL A 160 4.76 -23.87 -19.37
CA VAL A 160 3.69 -24.62 -20.04
C VAL A 160 4.22 -25.27 -21.28
#